data_AF-A0A3M1Z7M8-F1
#
_entry.id   AF-A0A3M1Z7M8-F1
#
_cell.length_a   1.000
_cell.length_b   1.000
_cell.length_c   1.000
_cell.angle_alpha   90.00
_cell.angle_beta   90.00
_cell.angle_gamma   90.00
#
_symmetry.space_group_name_H-M   'P 1'
#
loop_
_entity.id
_entity.type
_entity.pdbx_description
1 polymer ?
#
loop_
_entity_poly.entity_id
_entity_poly.type
_entity_poly.pdbx_seq_one_letter_code
_entity_poly.pdbx_strand_id
1 'polypeptide(L)'
;MFNRFYQPDVDLDRLEVVPRLRLSDPGELGLRIRWTALLWERVSLELAVTGGVHTADDAAKAILCGATAVQAASALLRHGPARLTEMVEGLRTWMEARGYASLAEARGALSAAKAPDPAALVRANYARLLRSGP
;
A
#
# COMPACT_ATOMS: atom_id res chain seq x y z
N MET A 1 3.10 10.62 1.19
CA MET A 1 4.42 10.44 1.86
C MET A 1 5.50 9.85 0.95
N PHE A 2 5.19 8.98 -0.01
CA PHE A 2 6.22 8.38 -0.91
C PHE A 2 5.91 8.68 -2.38
N ASN A 3 6.21 9.91 -2.80
CA ASN A 3 6.10 10.28 -4.21
C ASN A 3 7.20 9.58 -5.02
N ARG A 4 6.84 9.11 -6.21
CA ARG A 4 7.78 8.50 -7.15
C ARG A 4 7.96 9.46 -8.32
N PHE A 5 9.14 10.05 -8.42
CA PHE A 5 9.48 10.88 -9.56
C PHE A 5 9.64 10.00 -10.80
N TYR A 6 9.29 10.55 -11.97
CA TYR A 6 9.68 9.94 -13.24
C TYR A 6 11.20 9.94 -13.30
N GLN A 7 11.77 8.75 -13.40
CA GLN A 7 13.21 8.58 -13.48
C GLN A 7 13.60 8.51 -14.96
N PRO A 8 14.66 9.22 -15.36
CA PRO A 8 15.25 9.00 -16.67
C PRO A 8 15.75 7.56 -16.78
N ASP A 9 15.78 7.06 -17.99
CA ASP A 9 16.45 5.82 -18.33
C ASP A 9 17.54 6.11 -19.38
N VAL A 10 18.45 5.16 -19.58
CA VAL A 10 19.53 5.30 -20.56
C VAL A 10 19.31 4.28 -21.67
N ASP A 11 19.15 4.78 -22.90
CA ASP A 11 19.15 3.95 -24.10
C ASP A 11 20.60 3.66 -24.51
N LEU A 12 21.03 2.40 -24.36
CA LEU A 12 22.42 1.99 -24.63
C LEU A 12 22.73 1.88 -26.12
N ASP A 13 21.72 1.71 -26.96
CA ASP A 13 21.91 1.63 -28.42
C ASP A 13 22.06 3.03 -29.01
N ARG A 14 21.30 3.99 -28.48
CA ARG A 14 21.31 5.39 -28.94
C ARG A 14 22.27 6.30 -28.16
N LEU A 15 22.75 5.85 -27.01
CA LEU A 15 23.55 6.65 -26.07
C LEU A 15 22.83 7.94 -25.62
N GLU A 16 21.52 7.85 -25.39
CA GLU A 16 20.67 8.97 -25.02
C GLU A 16 19.96 8.74 -23.68
N VAL A 17 19.68 9.84 -22.97
CA VAL A 17 18.81 9.83 -21.80
C VAL A 17 17.36 9.94 -22.27
N VAL A 18 16.54 8.93 -21.98
CA VAL A 18 15.14 8.85 -22.44
C VAL A 18 14.16 8.92 -21.27
N PRO A 19 13.02 9.61 -21.42
CA PRO A 19 11.94 9.54 -20.44
C PRO A 19 11.28 8.16 -20.53
N ARG A 20 11.32 7.37 -19.44
CA ARG A 20 10.62 6.09 -19.35
C ARG A 20 9.53 6.12 -18.28
N LEU A 21 8.28 5.98 -18.70
CA LEU A 21 7.19 5.71 -17.77
C LEU A 21 7.35 4.28 -17.23
N ARG A 22 7.64 4.18 -15.94
CA ARG A 22 7.67 2.89 -15.24
C ARG A 22 6.56 2.88 -14.20
N LEU A 23 5.53 2.07 -14.47
CA LEU A 23 4.41 1.89 -13.57
C LEU A 23 4.86 1.23 -12.25
N SER A 24 4.11 1.46 -11.18
CA SER A 24 4.34 0.74 -9.92
C SER A 24 4.03 -0.75 -10.05
N ASP A 25 4.61 -1.52 -9.15
CA ASP A 25 4.31 -2.92 -8.90
C ASP A 25 3.87 -3.16 -7.44
N PRO A 26 3.22 -4.30 -7.13
CA PRO A 26 2.72 -4.59 -5.78
C PRO A 26 3.79 -4.58 -4.67
N GLY A 27 5.06 -4.81 -5.00
CA GLY A 27 6.16 -4.82 -4.04
C GLY A 27 6.40 -3.45 -3.38
N GLU A 28 5.96 -2.36 -4.01
CA GLU A 28 6.07 -1.02 -3.44
C GLU A 28 5.14 -0.78 -2.24
N LEU A 29 4.10 -1.61 -2.04
CA LEU A 29 3.07 -1.37 -1.02
C LEU A 29 3.62 -1.51 0.42
N GLY A 30 4.54 -2.45 0.64
CA GLY A 30 5.01 -2.83 1.97
C GLY A 30 5.60 -1.66 2.76
N LEU A 31 6.43 -0.83 2.12
CA LEU A 31 7.00 0.37 2.76
C LEU A 31 5.89 1.35 3.16
N ARG A 32 4.88 1.49 2.31
CA ARG A 32 3.83 2.51 2.46
C ARG A 32 2.91 2.16 3.61
N ILE A 33 2.40 0.91 3.67
CA ILE A 33 1.54 0.46 4.78
C ILE A 33 2.29 0.44 6.10
N ARG A 34 3.59 0.12 6.10
CA ARG A 34 4.44 0.16 7.29
C ARG A 34 4.44 1.55 7.92
N TRP A 35 4.73 2.57 7.12
CA TRP A 35 4.79 3.93 7.63
C TRP A 35 3.42 4.51 7.97
N THR A 36 2.37 4.17 7.20
CA THR A 36 0.99 4.52 7.58
C THR A 36 0.64 3.95 8.95
N ALA A 37 0.95 2.68 9.21
CA ALA A 37 0.71 2.03 10.49
C ALA A 37 1.49 2.67 11.65
N LEU A 38 2.71 3.15 11.38
CA LEU A 38 3.54 3.83 12.38
C LEU A 38 3.09 5.27 12.67
N LEU A 39 2.42 5.94 11.73
CA LEU A 39 1.97 7.32 11.88
C LEU A 39 0.53 7.45 12.35
N TRP A 40 -0.28 6.39 12.21
CA TRP A 40 -1.66 6.36 12.69
C TRP A 40 -1.76 6.84 14.14
N GLU A 41 -2.63 7.83 14.39
CA GLU A 41 -2.83 8.51 15.69
C GLU A 41 -1.59 9.21 16.28
N ARG A 42 -0.45 9.27 15.57
CA ARG A 42 0.75 10.03 15.96
C ARG A 42 0.84 11.39 15.29
N VAL A 43 0.04 11.62 14.26
CA VAL A 43 -0.08 12.89 13.55
C VAL A 43 -1.55 13.25 13.44
N SER A 44 -1.87 14.55 13.50
CA SER A 44 -3.24 15.06 13.33
C SER A 44 -3.61 15.22 11.85
N LEU A 45 -3.22 14.26 11.01
CA LEU A 45 -3.41 14.30 9.56
C LEU A 45 -4.08 13.01 9.07
N GLU A 46 -4.99 13.15 8.12
CA GLU A 46 -5.51 12.01 7.36
C GLU A 46 -4.44 11.51 6.38
N LEU A 47 -4.26 10.19 6.30
CA LEU A 47 -3.22 9.57 5.49
C LEU A 47 -3.82 8.88 4.27
N ALA A 48 -3.36 9.25 3.08
CA ALA A 48 -3.68 8.53 1.84
C ALA A 48 -2.53 7.60 1.44
N VAL A 49 -2.85 6.38 1.02
CA VAL A 49 -1.88 5.41 0.49
C VAL A 49 -2.05 5.30 -1.02
N THR A 50 -0.94 5.48 -1.73
CA THR A 50 -0.82 5.33 -3.19
C THR A 50 0.46 4.58 -3.51
N GLY A 51 0.51 3.88 -4.64
CA GLY A 51 1.66 3.10 -5.10
C GLY A 51 1.67 1.66 -4.55
N GLY A 52 1.78 0.69 -5.43
CA GLY A 52 1.70 -0.74 -5.08
C GLY A 52 0.30 -1.26 -4.75
N VAL A 53 -0.76 -0.46 -4.94
CA VAL A 53 -2.16 -0.91 -4.80
C VAL A 53 -2.66 -1.42 -6.14
N HIS A 54 -2.85 -2.73 -6.26
CA HIS A 54 -3.29 -3.38 -7.51
C HIS A 54 -4.56 -4.23 -7.36
N THR A 55 -4.96 -4.53 -6.12
CA THR A 55 -6.08 -5.42 -5.78
C THR A 55 -6.91 -4.88 -4.61
N ALA A 56 -8.09 -5.47 -4.38
CA ALA A 56 -8.90 -5.22 -3.20
C ALA A 56 -8.15 -5.52 -1.89
N ASP A 57 -7.39 -6.62 -1.85
CA ASP A 57 -6.56 -6.99 -0.69
C ASP A 57 -5.51 -5.93 -0.37
N ASP A 58 -4.92 -5.31 -1.39
CA ASP A 58 -3.96 -4.22 -1.20
C ASP A 58 -4.63 -2.98 -0.60
N ALA A 59 -5.85 -2.68 -1.02
CA ALA A 59 -6.65 -1.61 -0.42
C ALA A 59 -7.02 -1.95 1.04
N ALA A 60 -7.43 -3.19 1.31
CA ALA A 60 -7.73 -3.64 2.67
C ALA A 60 -6.50 -3.51 3.60
N LYS A 61 -5.31 -3.95 3.15
CA LYS A 61 -4.05 -3.76 3.90
C LYS A 61 -3.80 -2.29 4.22
N ALA A 62 -3.99 -1.39 3.25
CA ALA A 62 -3.78 0.03 3.45
C ALA A 62 -4.75 0.62 4.49
N ILE A 63 -6.05 0.31 4.39
CA ILE A 63 -7.07 0.74 5.35
C ILE A 63 -6.76 0.21 6.76
N LEU A 64 -6.50 -1.09 6.90
CA LEU A 64 -6.13 -1.70 8.19
C LEU A 64 -4.92 -1.03 8.84
N CYS A 65 -3.94 -0.59 8.03
CA CYS A 65 -2.78 0.14 8.52
C CYS A 65 -3.03 1.63 8.79
N GLY A 66 -4.26 2.14 8.63
CA GLY A 66 -4.63 3.51 8.99
C GLY A 66 -4.79 4.47 7.81
N ALA A 67 -4.87 3.96 6.58
CA ALA A 67 -5.19 4.83 5.45
C ALA A 67 -6.65 5.29 5.51
N THR A 68 -6.88 6.57 5.27
CA THR A 68 -8.20 7.17 5.06
C THR A 68 -8.66 7.00 3.61
N ALA A 69 -7.71 7.09 2.69
CA ALA A 69 -7.95 6.95 1.26
C ALA A 69 -6.88 6.06 0.64
N VAL A 70 -7.28 5.30 -0.39
CA VAL A 70 -6.40 4.45 -1.17
C VAL A 70 -6.48 4.87 -2.63
N GLN A 71 -5.34 5.06 -3.28
CA GLN A 71 -5.24 5.47 -4.67
C GLN A 71 -4.55 4.38 -5.50
N ALA A 72 -5.14 4.04 -6.65
CA ALA A 72 -4.61 3.07 -7.59
C ALA A 72 -4.48 3.72 -8.98
N ALA A 73 -3.26 4.00 -9.42
CA ALA A 73 -3.00 4.56 -10.75
C ALA A 73 -2.54 3.47 -11.73
N SER A 74 -1.44 2.78 -11.40
CA SER A 74 -0.86 1.72 -12.24
C SER A 74 -1.84 0.59 -12.56
N ALA A 75 -2.71 0.23 -11.61
CA ALA A 75 -3.72 -0.79 -11.83
C ALA A 75 -4.75 -0.34 -12.89
N LEU A 76 -5.22 0.90 -12.81
CA LEU A 76 -6.18 1.46 -13.76
C LEU A 76 -5.55 1.68 -15.14
N LEU A 77 -4.29 2.12 -15.20
CA LEU A 77 -3.57 2.26 -16.47
C LEU A 77 -3.35 0.91 -17.18
N ARG A 78 -3.23 -0.19 -16.43
CA ARG A 78 -3.04 -1.54 -17.00
C ARG A 78 -4.36 -2.23 -17.37
N HIS A 79 -5.40 -2.05 -16.57
CA HIS A 79 -6.63 -2.85 -16.63
C HIS A 79 -7.87 -2.04 -17.01
N GLY A 80 -7.72 -0.73 -17.21
CA GLY A 80 -8.82 0.19 -17.47
C GLY A 80 -9.59 0.59 -16.20
N PRO A 81 -10.54 1.53 -16.33
CA PRO A 81 -11.29 2.09 -15.20
C PRO A 81 -12.22 1.08 -14.52
N ALA A 82 -12.70 0.05 -15.23
CA ALA A 82 -13.56 -1.00 -14.67
C ALA A 82 -12.91 -1.74 -13.50
N ARG A 83 -11.57 -1.79 -13.47
CA ARG A 83 -10.80 -2.35 -12.36
C ARG A 83 -11.11 -1.68 -11.02
N LEU A 84 -11.48 -0.40 -11.02
CA LEU A 84 -11.86 0.29 -9.78
C LEU A 84 -13.10 -0.34 -9.16
N THR A 85 -14.11 -0.67 -9.97
CA THR A 85 -15.35 -1.33 -9.50
C THR A 85 -15.03 -2.69 -8.90
N GLU A 86 -14.20 -3.50 -9.56
CA GLU A 86 -13.76 -4.80 -9.02
C GLU A 86 -13.06 -4.65 -7.66
N MET A 87 -12.20 -3.64 -7.52
CA MET A 87 -11.47 -3.39 -6.27
C MET A 87 -12.41 -2.93 -5.15
N VAL A 88 -13.40 -2.09 -5.45
CA VAL A 88 -14.39 -1.62 -4.47
C VAL A 88 -15.28 -2.77 -4.00
N GLU A 89 -15.83 -3.57 -4.92
CA GLU A 89 -16.65 -4.73 -4.56
C GLU A 89 -15.85 -5.78 -3.79
N GLY A 90 -14.62 -6.08 -4.24
CA GLY A 90 -13.74 -7.00 -3.53
C GLY A 90 -13.43 -6.53 -2.12
N LEU A 91 -13.21 -5.22 -1.91
CA LEU A 91 -12.98 -4.65 -0.58
C LEU A 91 -14.23 -4.78 0.30
N ARG A 92 -15.41 -4.48 -0.24
CA ARG A 92 -16.69 -4.64 0.46
C ARG A 92 -16.91 -6.08 0.91
N THR A 93 -16.74 -7.05 0.00
CA THR A 93 -16.85 -8.49 0.32
C THR A 93 -15.82 -8.90 1.38
N TRP A 94 -14.58 -8.42 1.26
CA TRP A 94 -13.52 -8.71 2.23
C TRP A 94 -13.85 -8.18 3.63
N MET A 95 -14.48 -6.99 3.73
CA MET A 95 -14.91 -6.37 4.99
C MET A 95 -16.06 -7.14 5.62
N GLU A 96 -17.09 -7.47 4.84
CA GLU A 96 -18.25 -8.24 5.27
C GLU A 96 -17.83 -9.61 5.83
N ALA A 97 -16.94 -10.30 5.13
CA ALA A 97 -16.40 -11.60 5.57
C ALA A 97 -15.62 -11.53 6.89
N ARG A 98 -15.21 -10.34 7.33
CA ARG A 98 -14.47 -10.10 8.60
C ARG A 98 -15.28 -9.34 9.64
N GLY A 99 -16.56 -9.07 9.35
CA GLY A 99 -17.46 -8.40 10.29
C GLY A 99 -17.19 -6.90 10.47
N TYR A 100 -16.49 -6.25 9.53
CA TYR A 100 -16.37 -4.78 9.55
C TYR A 100 -17.60 -4.16 8.89
N ALA A 101 -18.38 -3.39 9.65
CA ALA A 101 -19.56 -2.70 9.16
C ALA A 101 -19.21 -1.36 8.47
N SER A 102 -18.02 -0.82 8.72
CA SER A 102 -17.56 0.43 8.08
C SER A 102 -16.04 0.50 7.94
N LEU A 103 -15.58 1.38 7.03
CA LEU A 103 -14.15 1.68 6.91
C LEU A 103 -13.59 2.27 8.22
N ALA A 104 -14.40 3.00 8.99
CA ALA A 104 -13.98 3.58 10.25
C ALA A 104 -13.61 2.50 11.29
N GLU A 105 -14.34 1.38 11.30
CA GLU A 105 -14.04 0.23 12.18
C GLU A 105 -12.78 -0.53 11.75
N ALA A 106 -12.58 -0.70 10.43
CA ALA A 106 -11.40 -1.38 9.91
C ALA A 106 -10.13 -0.53 10.04
N ARG A 107 -10.26 0.79 9.93
CA ARG A 107 -9.13 1.70 9.78
C ARG A 107 -8.23 1.70 11.01
N GLY A 108 -6.96 1.40 10.80
CA GLY A 108 -5.94 1.40 11.86
C GLY A 108 -5.98 0.17 12.77
N ALA A 109 -6.79 -0.86 12.49
CA ALA A 109 -6.81 -2.11 13.24
C ALA A 109 -5.45 -2.85 13.27
N LEU A 110 -4.60 -2.61 12.26
CA LEU A 110 -3.20 -3.06 12.21
C LEU A 110 -2.21 -1.89 12.26
N SER A 111 -2.55 -0.81 12.97
CA SER A 111 -1.60 0.24 13.33
C SER A 111 -0.58 -0.26 14.35
N ALA A 112 0.55 0.45 14.51
CA ALA A 112 1.55 0.09 15.52
C ALA A 112 1.01 0.14 16.95
N ALA A 113 -0.08 0.88 17.21
CA ALA A 113 -0.73 0.95 18.51
C ALA A 113 -1.70 -0.22 18.77
N LYS A 114 -2.27 -0.83 17.72
CA LYS A 114 -3.36 -1.83 17.83
C LYS A 114 -2.97 -3.23 17.32
N ALA A 115 -1.88 -3.35 16.56
CA ALA A 115 -1.43 -4.63 16.00
C ALA A 115 -1.05 -5.62 17.12
N PRO A 116 -1.38 -6.91 16.98
CA PRO A 116 -1.01 -7.94 17.96
C PRO A 116 0.50 -8.05 18.20
N ASP A 117 1.30 -7.82 17.16
CA ASP A 117 2.75 -7.72 17.24
C ASP A 117 3.23 -6.40 16.59
N PRO A 118 3.37 -5.31 17.35
CA PRO A 118 3.91 -4.05 16.85
C PRO A 118 5.35 -4.20 16.31
N ALA A 119 6.11 -5.19 16.80
CA ALA A 119 7.46 -5.46 16.32
C ALA A 119 7.48 -5.90 14.84
N ALA A 120 6.36 -6.44 14.33
CA ALA A 120 6.18 -6.80 12.93
C ALA A 120 6.18 -5.59 11.97
N LEU A 121 5.88 -4.39 12.48
CA LEU A 121 5.82 -3.15 11.70
C LEU A 121 7.12 -2.33 11.80
N VAL A 122 8.04 -2.70 12.68
CA VAL A 122 9.33 -2.01 12.87
C VAL A 122 10.49 -2.87 12.38
N ARG A 123 11.72 -2.32 12.48
CA ARG A 123 12.94 -3.00 12.03
C ARG A 123 13.14 -4.38 12.68
N ALA A 124 12.57 -4.61 13.85
CA ALA A 124 12.58 -5.92 14.50
C ALA A 124 12.04 -7.04 13.58
N ASN A 125 11.03 -6.76 12.75
CA ASN A 125 10.53 -7.73 11.77
C ASN A 125 11.59 -8.16 10.74
N TYR A 126 12.31 -7.18 10.19
CA TYR A 126 13.40 -7.44 9.26
C TYR A 126 14.50 -8.28 9.92
N ALA A 127 14.85 -7.98 11.18
CA ALA A 127 15.83 -8.75 11.93
C ALA A 127 15.37 -10.20 12.20
N ARG A 128 14.06 -10.43 12.42
CA ARG A 128 13.50 -11.78 12.55
C ARG A 128 13.58 -12.55 11.24
N LEU A 129 13.20 -11.94 10.12
CA LEU A 129 13.28 -12.57 8.79
C LEU A 129 14.71 -13.00 8.43
N LEU A 130 15.71 -12.18 8.75
CA LEU A 130 17.12 -12.54 8.56
C LEU A 130 17.56 -13.72 9.43
N ARG A 131 17.00 -13.85 10.64
CA ARG A 131 17.33 -14.94 11.57
C ARG A 131 16.54 -16.22 11.29
N SER A 132 15.40 -16.10 10.62
CA SER A 132 14.53 -17.21 10.23
C SER A 132 14.76 -17.64 8.78
N GLY A 133 15.96 -17.41 8.23
CA GLY A 133 16.34 -17.94 6.92
C GLY A 133 16.30 -19.48 6.89
N PRO A 134 16.28 -20.09 5.70
CA PRO A 134 16.31 -21.54 5.55
C PRO A 134 17.56 -22.17 6.17
#